data_AF-A0A6A7KXN2-F1
#
_entry.id   AF-A0A6A7KXN2-F1
#
_cell.length_a   1.000
_cell.length_b   1.000
_cell.length_c   1.000
_cell.angle_alpha   90.00
_cell.angle_beta   90.00
_cell.angle_gamma   90.00
#
_symmetry.space_group_name_H-M   'P 1'
#
loop_
_entity.id
_entity.type
_entity.pdbx_description
1 polymer ?
#
loop_
_entity_poly.entity_id
_entity_poly.type
_entity_poly.pdbx_seq_one_letter_code
_entity_poly.pdbx_strand_id
1 'polypeptide(L)'
;MSALEVWTFRLLVVVALALFSVQMATRLRLVAAGAQNLRWDRFPERFRQFLVDVVFQARVIRAKPWVGSAHLLVFWGFVAFAGFTAVESLRGLGLLDLTETHWFRSYRVALAPFAVAVLAGILFLLVRRGLFRPPALGQTVSKESILIGVLIATLMVTFLLDLRLEGGAERVNWWVHMLVILAFLVLIPDSKHLHLVLSPVTVFLKSPVLGDVPNLDFEREEVGFETVADLPAKQRLDAFTCVECGRCQEACPAFATGKLLNPKKLILDAQRAMLGGQLDAKLVDVFDDGVLWQCTTCGACENQCPVGIEHVPLIIGSRRGLVSNGEAPDYLGPVFNNLERRGNIWGLTYDQRDKFIASAGVETFDASRHSYLVWLGCAGAFEADYQKSLRALFEILHANGVRFGVLAKERCNGDPAKRTGNEYIFQELATQNAEELRQAGAKKIVTSCPHCLKTLGQDYRRFGLDAEVVHSAVLVSELTSHVHLAKDDEVTFHDPCYLGRYAGHTAEPRALLHRVGAEVKEPVRNRDNPFCCGAGGGLLFEEHESGKRISQERLDQLQATGARRVVTACPFCSIMLKGAQASTQSSTEMVDLISYVNDKLRGEGRGAGG
;
A
#
# COMPACT_ATOMS: atom_id res chain seq x y z
N MET A 1 -41.46 14.38 29.34
CA MET A 1 -40.60 15.59 29.38
C MET A 1 -41.48 16.82 29.48
N SER A 2 -41.00 17.88 30.13
CA SER A 2 -41.67 19.19 30.14
C SER A 2 -41.48 19.94 28.81
N ALA A 3 -42.32 20.93 28.53
CA ALA A 3 -42.18 21.76 27.32
C ALA A 3 -40.81 22.47 27.27
N LEU A 4 -40.31 22.94 28.42
CA LEU A 4 -38.99 23.58 28.53
C LEU A 4 -37.85 22.61 28.17
N GLU A 5 -37.94 21.36 28.61
CA GLU A 5 -36.96 20.31 28.30
C GLU A 5 -36.90 20.03 26.80
N VAL A 6 -38.06 19.91 26.14
CA VAL A 6 -38.13 19.67 24.69
C VAL A 6 -37.52 20.83 23.91
N TRP A 7 -37.85 22.08 24.26
CA TRP A 7 -37.28 23.26 23.59
C TRP A 7 -35.78 23.39 23.82
N THR A 8 -35.31 23.12 25.04
CA THR A 8 -33.88 23.08 25.35
C THR A 8 -33.16 22.02 24.50
N PHE A 9 -33.71 20.80 24.42
CA PHE A 9 -33.11 19.74 23.62
C PHE A 9 -33.07 20.10 22.13
N ARG A 10 -34.15 20.66 21.58
CA ARG A 10 -34.20 21.16 20.18
C ARG A 10 -33.09 22.18 19.91
N LEU A 11 -32.93 23.16 20.80
CA LEU A 11 -31.87 24.16 20.65
C LEU A 11 -30.48 23.50 20.64
N LEU A 12 -30.21 22.60 21.58
CA LEU A 12 -28.93 21.90 21.66
C LEU A 12 -28.65 21.04 20.40
N VAL A 13 -29.66 20.34 19.88
CA VAL A 13 -29.55 19.58 18.63
C VAL A 13 -29.23 20.50 17.46
N VAL A 14 -29.93 21.63 17.31
CA VAL A 14 -29.67 22.61 16.25
C VAL A 14 -28.25 23.17 16.34
N VAL A 15 -27.81 23.56 17.53
CA VAL A 15 -26.44 24.05 17.76
C VAL A 15 -25.41 22.98 17.42
N ALA A 16 -25.61 21.74 17.90
CA ALA A 16 -24.69 20.64 17.63
C ALA A 16 -24.60 20.31 16.13
N LEU A 17 -25.74 20.27 15.43
CA LEU A 17 -25.78 20.05 13.98
C LEU A 17 -25.14 21.21 13.21
N ALA A 18 -25.34 22.45 13.63
CA ALA A 18 -24.71 23.61 13.00
C ALA A 18 -23.18 23.55 13.14
N LEU A 19 -22.67 23.29 14.35
CA LEU A 19 -21.23 23.15 14.61
C LEU A 19 -20.63 21.98 13.81
N PHE A 20 -21.30 20.83 13.78
CA PHE A 20 -20.86 19.68 12.97
C PHE A 20 -20.83 20.05 11.47
N SER A 21 -21.89 20.68 10.97
CA SER A 21 -22.05 21.00 9.56
C SER A 21 -21.03 22.02 9.07
N VAL A 22 -20.74 23.05 9.87
CA VAL A 22 -19.70 24.05 9.54
C VAL A 22 -18.33 23.38 9.42
N GLN A 23 -17.95 22.56 10.40
CA GLN A 23 -16.66 21.87 10.39
C GLN A 23 -16.52 20.87 9.24
N MET A 24 -17.60 20.14 8.93
CA MET A 24 -17.64 19.22 7.80
C MET A 24 -17.58 19.97 6.47
N ALA A 25 -18.35 21.06 6.32
CA ALA A 25 -18.36 21.88 5.12
C ALA A 25 -16.98 22.46 4.80
N THR A 26 -16.22 22.92 5.81
CA THR A 26 -14.84 23.39 5.63
C THR A 26 -13.96 22.31 4.98
N ARG A 27 -14.00 21.08 5.51
CA ARG A 27 -13.20 19.95 5.00
C ARG A 27 -13.66 19.53 3.60
N LEU A 28 -14.97 19.42 3.38
CA LEU A 28 -15.53 19.08 2.07
C LEU A 28 -15.21 20.13 0.99
N ARG A 29 -15.21 21.42 1.34
CA ARG A 29 -14.78 22.49 0.43
C ARG A 29 -13.30 22.37 0.07
N LEU A 30 -12.44 22.09 1.06
CA LEU A 30 -11.02 21.84 0.81
C LEU A 30 -10.82 20.64 -0.12
N VAL A 31 -11.53 19.54 0.09
CA VAL A 31 -11.49 18.37 -0.80
C VAL A 31 -11.99 18.72 -2.21
N ALA A 32 -13.13 19.39 -2.32
CA ALA A 32 -13.76 19.73 -3.59
C ALA A 32 -12.96 20.75 -4.43
N ALA A 33 -12.15 21.59 -3.78
CA ALA A 33 -11.29 22.55 -4.44
C ALA A 33 -10.05 21.92 -5.12
N GLY A 34 -9.75 20.65 -4.86
CA GLY A 34 -8.68 19.93 -5.56
C GLY A 34 -9.11 19.48 -6.96
N ALA A 35 -8.14 19.30 -7.85
CA ALA A 35 -8.39 18.71 -9.17
C ALA A 35 -9.12 17.37 -9.04
N GLN A 36 -10.15 17.16 -9.88
CA GLN A 36 -11.02 16.00 -9.76
C GLN A 36 -10.33 14.74 -10.28
N ASN A 37 -9.96 13.86 -9.35
CA ASN A 37 -9.37 12.54 -9.64
C ASN A 37 -10.05 11.40 -8.86
N LEU A 38 -11.25 11.64 -8.32
CA LEU A 38 -12.05 10.62 -7.64
C LEU A 38 -12.56 9.61 -8.67
N ARG A 39 -12.39 8.32 -8.38
CA ARG A 39 -12.71 7.25 -9.33
C ARG A 39 -13.86 6.39 -8.85
N TRP A 40 -14.90 6.31 -9.68
CA TRP A 40 -16.13 5.55 -9.43
C TRP A 40 -16.26 4.33 -10.36
N ASP A 41 -15.23 4.04 -11.14
CA ASP A 41 -15.13 2.87 -12.02
C ASP A 41 -15.08 1.55 -11.22
N ARG A 42 -15.24 0.39 -11.87
CA ARG A 42 -15.05 -0.92 -11.20
C ARG A 42 -15.85 -1.07 -9.90
N PHE A 43 -17.13 -0.69 -9.96
CA PHE A 43 -18.02 -0.67 -8.80
C PHE A 43 -18.07 -2.01 -8.05
N PRO A 44 -18.20 -3.19 -8.70
CA PRO A 44 -18.25 -4.47 -8.00
C PRO A 44 -16.99 -4.75 -7.17
N GLU A 45 -15.80 -4.49 -7.71
CA GLU A 45 -14.54 -4.66 -6.99
C GLU A 45 -14.42 -3.71 -5.80
N ARG A 46 -14.78 -2.43 -5.99
CA ARG A 46 -14.78 -1.41 -4.93
C ARG A 46 -15.77 -1.72 -3.83
N PHE A 47 -16.97 -2.16 -4.18
CA PHE A 47 -17.99 -2.56 -3.21
C PHE A 47 -17.55 -3.78 -2.40
N ARG A 48 -16.95 -4.78 -3.06
CA ARG A 48 -16.31 -5.91 -2.36
C ARG A 48 -15.24 -5.43 -1.39
N GLN A 49 -14.37 -4.50 -1.82
CA GLN A 49 -13.32 -3.94 -0.97
C GLN A 49 -13.91 -3.20 0.24
N PHE A 50 -14.96 -2.40 0.03
CA PHE A 50 -15.70 -1.71 1.07
C PHE A 50 -16.25 -2.71 2.11
N LEU A 51 -16.92 -3.78 1.68
CA LEU A 51 -17.43 -4.80 2.60
C LEU A 51 -16.29 -5.43 3.41
N VAL A 52 -15.21 -5.84 2.75
CA VAL A 52 -14.09 -6.53 3.39
C VAL A 52 -13.34 -5.63 4.39
N ASP A 53 -13.05 -4.38 4.01
CA ASP A 53 -12.19 -3.50 4.80
C ASP A 53 -12.96 -2.59 5.78
N VAL A 54 -14.22 -2.24 5.50
CA VAL A 54 -15.02 -1.34 6.35
C VAL A 54 -16.00 -2.15 7.22
N VAL A 55 -16.81 -3.01 6.61
CA VAL A 55 -17.87 -3.75 7.32
C VAL A 55 -17.30 -4.90 8.14
N PHE A 56 -16.40 -5.70 7.55
CA PHE A 56 -15.75 -6.83 8.21
C PHE A 56 -14.38 -6.49 8.81
N GLN A 57 -13.82 -5.32 8.49
CA GLN A 57 -12.54 -4.84 9.01
C GLN A 57 -11.40 -5.86 8.90
N ALA A 58 -11.40 -6.66 7.83
CA ALA A 58 -10.51 -7.81 7.67
C ALA A 58 -9.04 -7.40 7.77
N ARG A 59 -8.67 -6.22 7.25
CA ARG A 59 -7.31 -5.68 7.33
C ARG A 59 -6.89 -5.32 8.76
N VAL A 60 -7.80 -4.80 9.57
CA VAL A 60 -7.53 -4.47 10.97
C VAL A 60 -7.29 -5.76 11.77
N ILE A 61 -8.16 -6.75 11.57
CA ILE A 61 -8.11 -8.06 12.23
C ILE A 61 -6.86 -8.84 11.82
N ARG A 62 -6.58 -8.97 10.52
CA ARG A 62 -5.43 -9.74 10.01
C ARG A 62 -4.11 -9.28 10.61
N ALA A 63 -3.91 -7.96 10.77
CA ALA A 63 -2.66 -7.45 11.31
C ALA A 63 -2.57 -7.55 12.85
N LYS A 64 -3.69 -7.43 13.56
CA LYS A 64 -3.75 -7.47 15.03
C LYS A 64 -5.07 -8.10 15.49
N PRO A 65 -5.17 -9.45 15.54
CA PRO A 65 -6.46 -10.15 15.71
C PRO A 65 -7.27 -9.69 16.92
N TRP A 66 -6.64 -9.58 18.09
CA TRP A 66 -7.33 -9.18 19.33
C TRP A 66 -7.82 -7.72 19.29
N VAL A 67 -6.96 -6.80 18.85
CA VAL A 67 -7.30 -5.37 18.77
C VAL A 67 -8.33 -5.11 17.67
N GLY A 68 -8.17 -5.79 16.53
CA GLY A 68 -9.12 -5.69 15.42
C GLY A 68 -10.48 -6.28 15.76
N SER A 69 -10.55 -7.38 16.49
CA SER A 69 -11.82 -7.96 16.94
C SER A 69 -12.53 -7.03 17.92
N ALA A 70 -11.80 -6.44 18.88
CA ALA A 70 -12.37 -5.42 19.77
C ALA A 70 -12.88 -4.20 18.99
N HIS A 71 -12.15 -3.74 17.97
CA HIS A 71 -12.57 -2.63 17.12
C HIS A 71 -13.81 -2.98 16.27
N LEU A 72 -13.90 -4.20 15.74
CA LEU A 72 -15.06 -4.69 15.00
C LEU A 72 -16.32 -4.74 15.89
N LEU A 73 -16.17 -5.21 17.14
CA LEU A 73 -17.26 -5.23 18.12
C LEU A 73 -17.76 -3.82 18.43
N VAL A 74 -16.84 -2.87 18.61
CA VAL A 74 -17.21 -1.46 18.82
C VAL A 74 -17.97 -0.91 17.62
N PHE A 75 -17.50 -1.15 16.39
CA PHE A 75 -18.17 -0.72 15.16
C PHE A 75 -19.60 -1.27 15.04
N TRP A 76 -19.78 -2.59 15.17
CA TRP A 76 -21.12 -3.18 15.12
C TRP A 76 -22.00 -2.79 16.30
N GLY A 77 -21.40 -2.51 17.46
CA GLY A 77 -22.07 -1.86 18.57
C GLY A 77 -22.68 -0.52 18.15
N PHE A 78 -21.88 0.40 17.59
CA PHE A 78 -22.40 1.68 17.10
C PHE A 78 -23.52 1.54 16.06
N VAL A 79 -23.36 0.61 15.11
CA VAL A 79 -24.41 0.30 14.12
C VAL A 79 -25.69 -0.18 14.82
N ALA A 80 -25.55 -1.09 15.79
CA ALA A 80 -26.68 -1.60 16.56
C ALA A 80 -27.33 -0.51 17.41
N PHE A 81 -26.59 0.44 17.98
CA PHE A 81 -27.13 1.55 18.79
C PHE A 81 -27.71 2.71 17.95
N ALA A 82 -27.45 2.77 16.64
CA ALA A 82 -27.96 3.85 15.80
C ALA A 82 -29.50 3.97 15.85
N GLY A 83 -30.21 2.85 15.87
CA GLY A 83 -31.67 2.82 16.01
C GLY A 83 -32.15 3.28 17.38
N PHE A 84 -31.46 2.89 18.46
CA PHE A 84 -31.76 3.35 19.83
C PHE A 84 -31.60 4.87 19.94
N THR A 85 -30.46 5.39 19.49
CA THR A 85 -30.19 6.83 19.44
C THR A 85 -31.23 7.58 18.63
N ALA A 86 -31.66 7.04 17.48
CA ALA A 86 -32.67 7.67 16.65
C ALA A 86 -34.02 7.81 17.38
N VAL A 87 -34.50 6.73 18.02
CA VAL A 87 -35.78 6.75 18.75
C VAL A 87 -35.74 7.69 19.95
N GLU A 88 -34.69 7.64 20.77
CA GLU A 88 -34.54 8.54 21.91
C GLU A 88 -34.40 10.01 21.49
N SER A 89 -33.73 10.27 20.36
CA SER A 89 -33.65 11.63 19.80
C SER A 89 -35.01 12.12 19.33
N LEU A 90 -35.83 11.27 18.68
CA LEU A 90 -37.19 11.63 18.27
C LEU A 90 -38.11 11.94 19.46
N ARG A 91 -38.00 11.16 20.54
CA ARG A 91 -38.67 11.41 21.83
C ARG A 91 -38.22 12.75 22.41
N GLY A 92 -36.91 13.00 22.46
CA GLY A 92 -36.33 14.25 22.95
C GLY A 92 -36.78 15.48 22.18
N LEU A 93 -36.88 15.37 20.85
CA LEU A 93 -37.37 16.43 19.96
C LEU A 93 -38.89 16.67 20.10
N GLY A 94 -39.60 15.80 20.81
CA GLY A 94 -41.06 15.84 20.93
C GLY A 94 -41.77 15.63 19.59
N LEU A 95 -41.16 14.86 18.68
CA LEU A 95 -41.71 14.56 17.36
C LEU A 95 -42.50 13.24 17.36
N LEU A 96 -41.91 12.20 17.94
CA LEU A 96 -42.48 10.86 17.96
C LEU A 96 -41.90 10.10 19.15
N ASP A 97 -42.77 9.49 19.96
CA ASP A 97 -42.36 8.63 21.06
C ASP A 97 -42.70 7.17 20.73
N LEU A 98 -41.68 6.38 20.39
CA LEU A 98 -41.80 4.94 20.13
C LEU A 98 -41.34 4.10 21.34
N THR A 99 -40.94 4.72 22.44
CA THR A 99 -40.25 4.03 23.54
C THR A 99 -41.14 3.00 24.24
N GLU A 100 -42.45 3.26 24.27
CA GLU A 100 -43.45 2.37 24.87
C GLU A 100 -43.88 1.20 23.97
N THR A 101 -43.52 1.23 22.69
CA THR A 101 -43.89 0.16 21.75
C THR A 101 -43.23 -1.16 22.14
N HIS A 102 -43.96 -2.27 21.94
CA HIS A 102 -43.42 -3.62 22.22
C HIS A 102 -42.13 -3.91 21.44
N TRP A 103 -42.09 -3.50 20.17
CA TRP A 103 -40.92 -3.68 19.32
C TRP A 103 -39.69 -2.96 19.88
N PHE A 104 -39.83 -1.69 20.26
CA PHE A 104 -38.70 -0.92 20.79
C PHE A 104 -38.23 -1.44 22.14
N ARG A 105 -39.16 -1.81 23.05
CA ARG A 105 -38.80 -2.43 24.33
C ARG A 105 -38.01 -3.72 24.14
N SER A 106 -38.42 -4.56 23.18
CA SER A 106 -37.71 -5.80 22.84
C SER A 106 -36.32 -5.51 22.26
N TYR A 107 -36.23 -4.56 21.33
CA TYR A 107 -34.97 -4.12 20.73
C TYR A 107 -34.01 -3.53 21.77
N ARG A 108 -34.50 -2.70 22.69
CA ARG A 108 -33.71 -2.14 23.79
C ARG A 108 -33.11 -3.25 24.66
N VAL A 109 -33.88 -4.26 25.06
CA VAL A 109 -33.34 -5.40 25.83
C VAL A 109 -32.30 -6.18 25.01
N ALA A 110 -32.55 -6.38 23.71
CA ALA A 110 -31.63 -7.08 22.81
C ALA A 110 -30.27 -6.37 22.63
N LEU A 111 -30.19 -5.06 22.89
CA LEU A 111 -28.95 -4.29 22.84
C LEU A 111 -28.07 -4.43 24.09
N ALA A 112 -28.61 -4.94 25.21
CA ALA A 112 -27.83 -5.16 26.44
C ALA A 112 -26.52 -5.95 26.27
N PRO A 113 -26.48 -7.12 25.59
CA PRO A 113 -25.23 -7.83 25.34
C PRO A 113 -24.24 -7.01 24.49
N PHE A 114 -24.71 -6.23 23.53
CA PHE A 114 -23.86 -5.32 22.75
C PHE A 114 -23.27 -4.22 23.64
N ALA A 115 -24.06 -3.62 24.54
CA ALA A 115 -23.58 -2.61 25.48
C ALA A 115 -22.44 -3.14 26.35
N VAL A 116 -22.60 -4.34 26.91
CA VAL A 116 -21.59 -5.00 27.74
C VAL A 116 -20.33 -5.29 26.93
N ALA A 117 -20.48 -5.80 25.71
CA ALA A 117 -19.35 -6.11 24.83
C ALA A 117 -18.57 -4.84 24.42
N VAL A 118 -19.27 -3.76 24.05
CA VAL A 118 -18.66 -2.46 23.70
C VAL A 118 -17.96 -1.87 24.92
N LEU A 119 -18.60 -1.89 26.10
CA LEU A 119 -18.01 -1.39 27.34
C LEU A 119 -16.72 -2.16 27.67
N ALA A 120 -16.76 -3.49 27.62
CA ALA A 120 -15.57 -4.33 27.83
C ALA A 120 -14.47 -4.02 26.81
N GLY A 121 -14.81 -3.88 25.53
CA GLY A 121 -13.88 -3.53 24.45
C GLY A 121 -13.23 -2.15 24.66
N ILE A 122 -14.01 -1.14 25.02
CA ILE A 122 -13.51 0.22 25.28
C ILE A 122 -12.64 0.27 26.54
N LEU A 123 -13.05 -0.40 27.62
CA LEU A 123 -12.22 -0.52 28.83
C LEU A 123 -10.88 -1.21 28.52
N PHE A 124 -10.91 -2.30 27.75
CA PHE A 124 -9.69 -2.95 27.27
C PHE A 124 -8.80 -2.00 26.46
N LEU A 125 -9.38 -1.25 25.51
CA LEU A 125 -8.63 -0.31 24.68
C LEU A 125 -8.06 0.88 25.48
N LEU A 126 -8.80 1.37 26.48
CA LEU A 126 -8.35 2.42 27.40
C LEU A 126 -7.20 1.93 28.29
N VAL A 127 -7.35 0.77 28.92
CA VAL A 127 -6.31 0.12 29.73
C VAL A 127 -5.05 -0.13 28.91
N ARG A 128 -5.19 -0.70 27.71
CA ARG A 128 -4.06 -0.93 26.81
C ARG A 128 -3.38 0.37 26.41
N ARG A 129 -4.13 1.45 26.18
CA ARG A 129 -3.57 2.75 25.75
C ARG A 129 -2.91 3.51 26.90
N GLY A 130 -3.43 3.38 28.13
CA GLY A 130 -2.92 4.05 29.33
C GLY A 130 -1.78 3.29 30.02
N LEU A 131 -1.87 1.96 30.10
CA LEU A 131 -0.94 1.13 30.89
C LEU A 131 0.05 0.32 30.02
N PHE A 132 -0.39 -0.26 28.90
CA PHE A 132 0.41 -1.18 28.06
C PHE A 132 0.65 -0.62 26.65
N ARG A 133 1.24 0.58 26.60
CA ARG A 133 1.31 1.37 25.38
C ARG A 133 2.22 0.75 24.30
N PRO A 134 1.71 0.47 23.09
CA PRO A 134 2.54 0.05 21.97
C PRO A 134 3.44 1.20 21.47
N PRO A 135 4.71 0.92 21.09
CA PRO A 135 5.64 1.94 20.57
C PRO A 135 5.09 2.77 19.40
N ALA A 136 4.29 2.16 18.52
CA ALA A 136 3.74 2.84 17.34
C ALA A 136 2.72 3.95 17.61
N LEU A 137 2.17 4.00 18.83
CA LEU A 137 1.30 5.11 19.22
C LEU A 137 2.11 6.35 19.64
N GLY A 138 3.45 6.32 19.63
CA GLY A 138 4.32 7.42 20.09
C GLY A 138 4.56 7.40 21.60
N GLN A 139 5.07 8.49 22.18
CA GLN A 139 5.44 8.56 23.60
C GLN A 139 4.37 9.21 24.50
N THR A 140 3.44 10.02 23.96
CA THR A 140 2.52 10.85 24.75
C THR A 140 1.05 10.43 24.63
N VAL A 141 0.31 10.27 25.73
CA VAL A 141 -1.06 9.73 25.66
C VAL A 141 -1.98 10.73 24.96
N SER A 142 -2.66 10.28 23.89
CA SER A 142 -3.62 11.10 23.16
C SER A 142 -4.83 11.38 24.07
N LYS A 143 -4.92 12.62 24.56
CA LYS A 143 -6.01 13.12 25.40
C LYS A 143 -7.37 12.91 24.74
N GLU A 144 -7.43 13.18 23.44
CA GLU A 144 -8.61 12.97 22.61
C GLU A 144 -9.07 11.50 22.61
N SER A 145 -8.13 10.55 22.58
CA SER A 145 -8.45 9.13 22.64
C SER A 145 -9.05 8.70 23.97
N ILE A 146 -8.55 9.28 25.08
CA ILE A 146 -9.10 9.04 26.41
C ILE A 146 -10.49 9.66 26.48
N LEU A 147 -10.62 10.93 26.09
CA LEU A 147 -11.89 11.66 26.13
C LEU A 147 -12.99 10.86 25.40
N ILE A 148 -12.73 10.46 24.15
CA ILE A 148 -13.71 9.70 23.38
C ILE A 148 -13.98 8.34 24.01
N GLY A 149 -12.97 7.61 24.47
CA GLY A 149 -13.19 6.33 25.16
C GLY A 149 -14.06 6.50 26.41
N VAL A 150 -13.88 7.57 27.18
CA VAL A 150 -14.72 7.92 28.33
C VAL A 150 -16.15 8.23 27.89
N LEU A 151 -16.35 9.03 26.84
CA LEU A 151 -17.70 9.32 26.32
C LEU A 151 -18.42 8.03 25.90
N ILE A 152 -17.74 7.13 25.18
CA ILE A 152 -18.34 5.86 24.76
C ILE A 152 -18.65 4.97 25.97
N ALA A 153 -17.74 4.87 26.94
CA ALA A 153 -18.00 4.14 28.18
C ALA A 153 -19.21 4.71 28.94
N THR A 154 -19.33 6.04 29.03
CA THR A 154 -20.50 6.71 29.62
C THR A 154 -21.78 6.39 28.86
N LEU A 155 -21.77 6.36 27.52
CA LEU A 155 -22.94 5.96 26.72
C LEU A 155 -23.38 4.53 27.05
N MET A 156 -22.44 3.60 27.17
CA MET A 156 -22.78 2.21 27.49
C MET A 156 -23.29 2.06 28.92
N VAL A 157 -22.69 2.75 29.88
CA VAL A 157 -23.13 2.73 31.28
C VAL A 157 -24.52 3.34 31.42
N THR A 158 -24.74 4.53 30.85
CA THR A 158 -26.05 5.21 30.91
C THR A 158 -27.13 4.40 30.19
N PHE A 159 -26.81 3.71 29.09
CA PHE A 159 -27.73 2.76 28.46
C PHE A 159 -28.07 1.58 29.39
N LEU A 160 -27.09 0.96 30.05
CA LEU A 160 -27.35 -0.16 30.96
C LEU A 160 -28.15 0.25 32.21
N LEU A 161 -27.95 1.49 32.68
CA LEU A 161 -28.73 2.07 33.78
C LEU A 161 -30.18 2.34 33.36
N ASP A 162 -30.42 2.75 32.11
CA ASP A 162 -31.78 2.98 31.57
C ASP A 162 -32.68 1.75 31.70
N LEU A 163 -32.10 0.54 31.69
CA LEU A 163 -32.84 -0.71 31.87
C LEU A 163 -33.38 -0.92 33.30
N ARG A 164 -32.94 -0.12 34.27
CA ARG A 164 -33.21 -0.33 35.71
C ARG A 164 -33.72 0.91 36.43
N LEU A 165 -33.40 2.10 35.92
CA LEU A 165 -33.80 3.35 36.54
C LEU A 165 -35.26 3.68 36.21
N GLU A 166 -35.94 4.29 37.16
CA GLU A 166 -37.32 4.74 37.01
C GLU A 166 -37.47 6.19 37.52
N GLY A 167 -38.51 6.88 37.06
CA GLY A 167 -38.92 8.18 37.58
C GLY A 167 -37.88 9.29 37.37
N GLY A 168 -37.48 9.98 38.45
CA GLY A 168 -36.55 11.11 38.36
C GLY A 168 -35.13 10.73 37.93
N ALA A 169 -34.66 9.54 38.33
CA ALA A 169 -33.31 9.06 38.00
C ALA A 169 -33.18 8.68 36.53
N GLU A 170 -34.21 8.07 35.94
CA GLU A 170 -34.31 7.78 34.51
C GLU A 170 -34.18 9.08 33.70
N ARG A 171 -34.92 10.13 34.09
CA ARG A 171 -34.88 11.43 33.42
C ARG A 171 -33.48 12.07 33.42
N VAL A 172 -32.78 12.01 34.56
CA VAL A 172 -31.39 12.51 34.65
C VAL A 172 -30.45 11.69 33.77
N ASN A 173 -30.56 10.36 33.82
CA ASN A 173 -29.75 9.45 33.00
C ASN A 173 -29.95 9.71 31.50
N TRP A 174 -31.19 9.92 31.06
CA TRP A 174 -31.52 10.27 29.68
C TRP A 174 -30.82 11.55 29.24
N TRP A 175 -30.87 12.61 30.05
CA TRP A 175 -30.17 13.87 29.75
C TRP A 175 -28.66 13.70 29.67
N VAL A 176 -28.06 12.95 30.60
CA VAL A 176 -26.62 12.64 30.55
C VAL A 176 -26.29 11.91 29.24
N HIS A 177 -27.06 10.87 28.90
CA HIS A 177 -26.85 10.10 27.67
C HIS A 177 -26.95 11.00 26.43
N MET A 178 -28.01 11.80 26.31
CA MET A 178 -28.23 12.69 25.18
C MET A 178 -27.17 13.79 25.05
N LEU A 179 -26.76 14.41 26.16
CA LEU A 179 -25.70 15.41 26.15
C LEU A 179 -24.36 14.82 25.70
N VAL A 180 -24.06 13.58 26.09
CA VAL A 180 -22.87 12.86 25.62
C VAL A 180 -22.95 12.57 24.12
N ILE A 181 -24.12 12.19 23.58
CA ILE A 181 -24.32 12.02 22.13
C ILE A 181 -24.09 13.34 21.39
N LEU A 182 -24.65 14.45 21.86
CA LEU A 182 -24.49 15.76 21.23
C LEU A 182 -23.04 16.26 21.29
N ALA A 183 -22.37 16.07 22.43
CA ALA A 183 -20.95 16.37 22.56
C ALA A 183 -20.12 15.51 21.59
N PHE A 184 -20.40 14.21 21.49
CA PHE A 184 -19.73 13.32 20.56
C PHE A 184 -19.93 13.78 19.10
N LEU A 185 -21.16 14.15 18.71
CA LEU A 185 -21.47 14.68 17.38
C LEU A 185 -20.63 15.91 17.03
N VAL A 186 -20.51 16.87 17.94
CA VAL A 186 -19.72 18.10 17.72
C VAL A 186 -18.22 17.81 17.60
N LEU A 187 -17.71 16.82 18.35
CA LEU A 187 -16.30 16.46 18.36
C LEU A 187 -15.87 15.62 17.14
N ILE A 188 -16.78 14.91 16.47
CA ILE A 188 -16.42 14.01 15.35
C ILE A 188 -15.54 14.70 14.29
N PRO A 189 -15.91 15.87 13.71
CA PRO A 189 -15.18 16.43 12.58
C PRO A 189 -13.75 16.86 12.91
N ASP A 190 -13.49 17.32 14.14
CA ASP A 190 -12.17 17.79 14.58
C ASP A 190 -11.33 16.73 15.31
N SER A 191 -11.80 15.49 15.29
CA SER A 191 -11.16 14.38 15.98
C SER A 191 -10.74 13.31 14.99
N LYS A 192 -9.90 12.37 15.43
CA LYS A 192 -9.59 11.16 14.66
C LYS A 192 -10.81 10.26 14.44
N HIS A 193 -11.99 10.57 15.00
CA HIS A 193 -13.25 9.85 14.75
C HIS A 193 -13.97 10.30 13.48
N LEU A 194 -13.48 11.35 12.80
CA LEU A 194 -13.95 11.71 11.46
C LEU A 194 -13.88 10.51 10.47
N HIS A 195 -12.99 9.54 10.72
CA HIS A 195 -12.93 8.31 9.93
C HIS A 195 -14.23 7.51 9.92
N LEU A 196 -15.11 7.63 10.93
CA LEU A 196 -16.43 7.01 10.93
C LEU A 196 -17.27 7.48 9.73
N VAL A 197 -17.03 8.71 9.28
CA VAL A 197 -17.71 9.33 8.13
C VAL A 197 -16.90 9.12 6.85
N LEU A 198 -15.60 9.43 6.88
CA LEU A 198 -14.79 9.48 5.65
C LEU A 198 -14.20 8.13 5.23
N SER A 199 -13.89 7.22 6.16
CA SER A 199 -13.27 5.93 5.80
C SER A 199 -14.12 5.09 4.83
N PRO A 200 -15.46 4.98 4.98
CA PRO A 200 -16.32 4.34 3.97
C PRO A 200 -16.07 4.86 2.55
N VAL A 201 -16.07 6.19 2.40
CA VAL A 201 -15.92 6.88 1.12
C VAL A 201 -14.51 6.71 0.57
N THR A 202 -13.49 6.92 1.41
CA THR A 202 -12.08 6.83 1.01
C THR A 202 -11.68 5.42 0.61
N VAL A 203 -12.13 4.39 1.34
CA VAL A 203 -11.89 2.98 0.97
C VAL A 203 -12.58 2.65 -0.35
N PHE A 204 -13.80 3.14 -0.55
CA PHE A 204 -14.53 2.92 -1.80
C PHE A 204 -13.83 3.58 -3.00
N LEU A 205 -13.28 4.80 -2.83
CA LEU A 205 -12.60 5.57 -3.87
C LEU A 205 -11.11 5.22 -4.07
N LYS A 206 -10.52 4.41 -3.19
CA LYS A 206 -9.13 3.92 -3.30
C LYS A 206 -8.90 3.19 -4.62
N SER A 207 -7.78 3.41 -5.30
CA SER A 207 -7.44 2.62 -6.49
C SER A 207 -7.37 1.11 -6.17
N PRO A 208 -7.96 0.23 -7.01
CA PRO A 208 -7.75 -1.21 -6.91
C PRO A 208 -6.32 -1.62 -7.30
N VAL A 209 -5.61 -0.72 -8.00
CA VAL A 209 -4.22 -0.91 -8.41
C VAL A 209 -3.31 -0.12 -7.46
N LEU A 210 -2.44 -0.83 -6.75
CA LEU A 210 -1.49 -0.24 -5.79
C LEU A 210 -0.51 0.72 -6.50
N GLY A 211 -0.28 1.90 -5.90
CA GLY A 211 0.61 2.92 -6.44
C GLY A 211 0.26 3.34 -7.87
N ASP A 212 -1.04 3.40 -8.21
CA ASP A 212 -1.48 3.87 -9.51
C ASP A 212 -1.31 5.38 -9.64
N VAL A 213 -0.48 5.80 -10.60
CA VAL A 213 -0.18 7.22 -10.85
C VAL A 213 -0.47 7.53 -12.32
N PRO A 214 -1.53 8.30 -12.62
CA PRO A 214 -1.83 8.75 -13.98
C PRO A 214 -0.64 9.46 -14.63
N ASN A 215 -0.61 9.48 -15.97
CA ASN A 215 0.39 10.27 -16.70
C ASN A 215 0.04 11.76 -16.60
N LEU A 216 1.06 12.62 -16.68
CA LEU A 216 0.83 14.06 -16.84
C LEU A 216 0.37 14.36 -18.26
N ASP A 217 -0.56 15.28 -18.40
CA ASP A 217 -0.98 15.85 -19.68
C ASP A 217 -0.14 17.10 -19.98
N PHE A 218 0.91 16.93 -20.79
CA PHE A 218 1.80 18.04 -21.16
C PHE A 218 1.12 19.07 -22.06
N GLU A 219 0.04 18.72 -22.78
CA GLU A 219 -0.75 19.70 -23.56
C GLU A 219 -1.53 20.66 -22.64
N ARG A 220 -1.75 20.25 -21.38
CA ARG A 220 -2.36 21.06 -20.31
C ARG A 220 -1.33 21.65 -19.35
N GLU A 221 -0.04 21.62 -19.72
CA GLU A 221 1.06 22.15 -18.91
C GLU A 221 1.13 21.53 -17.50
N GLU A 222 0.73 20.26 -17.35
CA GLU A 222 0.80 19.59 -16.06
C GLU A 222 2.25 19.26 -15.67
N VAL A 223 2.65 19.64 -14.45
CA VAL A 223 4.03 19.48 -13.94
C VAL A 223 4.15 18.61 -12.69
N GLY A 224 3.04 18.20 -12.08
CA GLY A 224 3.00 17.47 -10.80
C GLY A 224 2.39 18.29 -9.67
N PHE A 225 2.79 18.01 -8.42
CA PHE A 225 2.35 18.76 -7.25
C PHE A 225 3.50 19.61 -6.71
N GLU A 226 3.40 20.93 -6.82
CA GLU A 226 4.43 21.85 -6.32
C GLU A 226 4.04 22.39 -4.95
N THR A 227 2.78 22.78 -4.81
CA THR A 227 2.19 23.40 -3.63
C THR A 227 1.08 22.54 -3.03
N VAL A 228 0.62 22.91 -1.84
CA VAL A 228 -0.54 22.26 -1.19
C VAL A 228 -1.81 22.43 -2.04
N ALA A 229 -1.93 23.51 -2.80
CA ALA A 229 -3.04 23.75 -3.72
C ALA A 229 -3.09 22.73 -4.86
N ASP A 230 -1.96 22.15 -5.28
CA ASP A 230 -1.94 21.19 -6.38
C ASP A 230 -2.43 19.79 -5.99
N LEU A 231 -2.61 19.54 -4.68
CA LEU A 231 -3.10 18.25 -4.21
C LEU A 231 -4.50 17.97 -4.78
N PRO A 232 -4.70 16.84 -5.48
CA PRO A 232 -6.01 16.50 -6.03
C PRO A 232 -7.03 16.14 -4.95
N ALA A 233 -8.31 16.09 -5.33
CA ALA A 233 -9.41 15.76 -4.43
C ALA A 233 -9.18 14.46 -3.64
N LYS A 234 -8.63 13.40 -4.26
CA LYS A 234 -8.33 12.14 -3.58
C LYS A 234 -7.26 12.28 -2.50
N GLN A 235 -6.16 12.98 -2.77
CA GLN A 235 -5.07 13.21 -1.81
C GLN A 235 -5.53 14.10 -0.65
N ARG A 236 -6.39 15.09 -0.93
CA ARG A 236 -7.02 15.91 0.12
C ARG A 236 -7.97 15.09 0.99
N LEU A 237 -8.81 14.23 0.39
CA LEU A 237 -9.69 13.31 1.12
C LEU A 237 -8.88 12.36 2.01
N ASP A 238 -7.77 11.83 1.50
CA ASP A 238 -6.87 10.96 2.24
C ASP A 238 -6.29 11.65 3.48
N ALA A 239 -5.87 12.91 3.35
CA ALA A 239 -5.38 13.72 4.46
C ALA A 239 -6.41 13.86 5.59
N PHE A 240 -7.70 14.06 5.25
CA PHE A 240 -8.77 14.15 6.25
C PHE A 240 -9.25 12.80 6.79
N THR A 241 -8.85 11.68 6.18
CA THR A 241 -9.28 10.34 6.58
C THR A 241 -8.33 9.68 7.59
N CYS A 242 -7.13 10.24 7.80
CA CYS A 242 -6.12 9.65 8.68
C CYS A 242 -6.64 9.47 10.12
N VAL A 243 -6.48 8.25 10.65
CA VAL A 243 -6.85 7.89 12.03
C VAL A 243 -5.68 7.85 13.01
N GLU A 244 -4.50 8.27 12.55
CA GLU A 244 -3.26 8.28 13.31
C GLU A 244 -2.84 6.92 13.91
N CYS A 245 -3.30 5.80 13.34
CA CYS A 245 -3.09 4.47 13.91
C CYS A 245 -1.64 3.98 13.89
N GLY A 246 -0.76 4.61 13.10
CA GLY A 246 0.67 4.29 13.03
C GLY A 246 1.04 3.06 12.20
N ARG A 247 0.07 2.33 11.62
CA ARG A 247 0.36 1.12 10.84
C ARG A 247 1.24 1.37 9.61
N CYS A 248 0.99 2.46 8.89
CA CYS A 248 1.84 2.84 7.76
C CYS A 248 3.28 3.14 8.20
N GLN A 249 3.46 3.73 9.38
CA GLN A 249 4.75 4.03 9.98
C GLN A 249 5.48 2.73 10.39
N GLU A 250 4.81 1.81 11.10
CA GLU A 250 5.37 0.49 11.46
C GLU A 250 5.79 -0.32 10.22
N ALA A 251 5.03 -0.22 9.14
CA ALA A 251 5.27 -0.97 7.92
C ALA A 251 6.43 -0.40 7.07
N CYS A 252 6.74 0.89 7.24
CA CYS A 252 7.67 1.62 6.40
C CYS A 252 9.13 1.18 6.65
N PRO A 253 9.83 0.65 5.64
CA PRO A 253 11.22 0.24 5.80
C PRO A 253 12.15 1.43 6.10
N ALA A 254 11.93 2.58 5.46
CA ALA A 254 12.74 3.78 5.71
C ALA A 254 12.61 4.27 7.16
N PHE A 255 11.38 4.33 7.68
CA PHE A 255 11.14 4.69 9.08
C PHE A 255 11.79 3.69 10.04
N ALA A 256 11.64 2.39 9.77
CA ALA A 256 12.20 1.32 10.61
C ALA A 256 13.73 1.36 10.69
N THR A 257 14.41 1.91 9.68
CA THR A 257 15.87 2.07 9.64
C THR A 257 16.37 3.43 10.11
N GLY A 258 15.51 4.24 10.75
CA GLY A 258 15.90 5.53 11.32
C GLY A 258 16.01 6.68 10.32
N LYS A 259 15.39 6.56 9.14
CA LYS A 259 15.32 7.66 8.16
C LYS A 259 14.17 8.63 8.51
N LEU A 260 14.15 9.80 7.87
CA LEU A 260 13.16 10.87 8.10
C LEU A 260 11.74 10.48 7.67
N LEU A 261 11.61 9.68 6.61
CA LEU A 261 10.31 9.32 6.04
C LEU A 261 9.39 8.64 7.06
N ASN A 262 8.37 9.39 7.49
CA ASN A 262 7.23 8.87 8.25
C ASN A 262 5.94 9.06 7.44
N PRO A 263 5.37 7.99 6.86
CA PRO A 263 4.18 8.11 6.00
C PRO A 263 2.94 8.61 6.75
N LYS A 264 2.84 8.37 8.07
CA LYS A 264 1.75 8.96 8.88
C LYS A 264 1.92 10.47 8.98
N LYS A 265 3.14 10.93 9.28
CA LYS A 265 3.45 12.36 9.44
C LYS A 265 3.17 13.11 8.14
N LEU A 266 3.62 12.56 7.00
CA LEU A 266 3.39 13.11 5.65
C LEU A 266 1.92 13.49 5.42
N ILE A 267 0.99 12.56 5.70
CA ILE A 267 -0.45 12.77 5.51
C ILE A 267 -1.00 13.82 6.49
N LEU A 268 -0.53 13.82 7.73
CA LEU A 268 -0.95 14.79 8.74
C LEU A 268 -0.37 16.20 8.50
N ASP A 269 0.82 16.30 7.91
CA ASP A 269 1.40 17.59 7.50
C ASP A 269 0.56 18.22 6.39
N ALA A 270 0.15 17.42 5.38
CA ALA A 270 -0.75 17.88 4.32
C ALA A 270 -2.09 18.36 4.88
N GLN A 271 -2.67 17.60 5.83
CA GLN A 271 -3.90 17.98 6.53
C GLN A 271 -3.73 19.31 7.28
N ARG A 272 -2.64 19.47 8.05
CA ARG A 272 -2.36 20.68 8.83
C ARG A 272 -2.15 21.90 7.94
N ALA A 273 -1.41 21.75 6.84
CA ALA A 273 -1.19 22.83 5.89
C ALA A 273 -2.52 23.32 5.27
N MET A 274 -3.39 22.39 4.85
CA MET A 274 -4.72 22.74 4.32
C MET A 274 -5.62 23.44 5.35
N LEU A 275 -5.69 22.91 6.58
CA LEU A 275 -6.49 23.52 7.65
C LEU A 275 -5.94 24.87 8.12
N GLY A 276 -4.62 25.06 8.03
CA GLY A 276 -3.94 26.31 8.32
C GLY A 276 -3.99 27.35 7.21
N GLY A 277 -4.63 27.04 6.07
CA GLY A 277 -4.72 27.95 4.92
C GLY A 277 -3.41 28.12 4.15
N GLN A 278 -2.43 27.23 4.33
CA GLN A 278 -1.11 27.29 3.69
C GLN A 278 -1.15 26.66 2.28
N LEU A 279 -2.10 27.08 1.45
CA LEU A 279 -2.32 26.48 0.12
C LEU A 279 -1.17 26.75 -0.84
N ASP A 280 -0.55 27.93 -0.75
CA ASP A 280 0.58 28.33 -1.62
C ASP A 280 1.94 27.83 -1.12
N ALA A 281 1.99 27.14 0.03
CA ALA A 281 3.23 26.59 0.54
C ALA A 281 3.72 25.45 -0.35
N LYS A 282 5.02 25.45 -0.69
CA LYS A 282 5.64 24.34 -1.42
C LYS A 282 5.54 23.06 -0.59
N LEU A 283 5.22 21.95 -1.25
CA LEU A 283 5.11 20.65 -0.57
C LEU A 283 6.42 20.19 0.05
N VAL A 284 7.56 20.57 -0.53
CA VAL A 284 8.90 20.28 0.02
C VAL A 284 9.11 20.95 1.38
N ASP A 285 8.59 22.15 1.59
CA ASP A 285 8.67 22.86 2.87
C ASP A 285 7.72 22.26 3.91
N VAL A 286 6.57 21.74 3.45
CA VAL A 286 5.58 21.08 4.32
C VAL A 286 6.06 19.70 4.78
N PHE A 287 6.74 18.95 3.91
CA PHE A 287 7.11 17.55 4.15
C PHE A 287 8.56 17.33 4.58
N ASP A 288 9.48 18.26 4.30
CA ASP A 288 10.93 18.07 4.18
C ASP A 288 11.31 17.30 2.89
N ASP A 289 12.35 17.77 2.20
CA ASP A 289 12.82 17.17 0.94
C ASP A 289 13.29 15.72 1.11
N GLY A 290 14.03 15.45 2.19
CA GLY A 290 14.55 14.12 2.49
C GLY A 290 13.44 13.10 2.69
N VAL A 291 12.26 13.51 3.15
CA VAL A 291 11.09 12.63 3.30
C VAL A 291 10.61 12.12 1.94
N LEU A 292 10.56 12.97 0.92
CA LEU A 292 10.09 12.59 -0.41
C LEU A 292 11.05 11.61 -1.07
N TRP A 293 12.36 11.82 -0.98
CA TRP A 293 13.36 11.01 -1.68
C TRP A 293 13.74 9.70 -0.97
N GLN A 294 13.44 9.54 0.32
CA GLN A 294 13.63 8.27 1.04
C GLN A 294 12.56 7.20 0.77
N CYS A 295 11.53 7.53 -0.01
CA CYS A 295 10.48 6.58 -0.36
C CYS A 295 10.94 5.60 -1.45
N THR A 296 10.95 4.31 -1.10
CA THR A 296 11.27 3.22 -2.04
C THR A 296 10.14 2.88 -3.01
N THR A 297 8.98 3.54 -2.91
CA THR A 297 7.75 3.20 -3.65
C THR A 297 7.32 1.73 -3.51
N CYS A 298 7.61 1.10 -2.36
CA CYS A 298 7.24 -0.30 -2.15
C CYS A 298 5.77 -0.52 -1.77
N GLY A 299 5.01 0.55 -1.49
CA GLY A 299 3.56 0.45 -1.20
C GLY A 299 3.20 -0.21 0.14
N ALA A 300 4.15 -0.46 1.04
CA ALA A 300 3.87 -1.08 2.34
C ALA A 300 2.90 -0.25 3.20
N CYS A 301 3.02 1.07 3.17
CA CYS A 301 2.15 2.00 3.90
C CYS A 301 0.68 1.90 3.45
N GLU A 302 0.44 1.90 2.15
CA GLU A 302 -0.89 1.78 1.56
C GLU A 302 -1.50 0.39 1.77
N ASN A 303 -0.67 -0.67 1.68
CA ASN A 303 -1.13 -2.03 1.90
C ASN A 303 -1.59 -2.25 3.35
N GLN A 304 -0.95 -1.59 4.32
CA GLN A 304 -1.30 -1.69 5.74
C GLN A 304 -2.35 -0.67 6.20
N CYS A 305 -2.69 0.32 5.37
CA CYS A 305 -3.67 1.35 5.71
C CYS A 305 -5.10 0.77 5.73
N PRO A 306 -5.82 0.83 6.88
CA PRO A 306 -7.18 0.31 7.01
C PRO A 306 -8.25 1.26 6.47
N VAL A 307 -7.92 2.54 6.27
CA VAL A 307 -8.86 3.59 5.86
C VAL A 307 -8.64 4.07 4.42
N GLY A 308 -7.87 3.32 3.63
CA GLY A 308 -7.78 3.50 2.18
C GLY A 308 -6.85 4.60 1.66
N ILE A 309 -5.99 5.18 2.52
CA ILE A 309 -5.06 6.26 2.13
C ILE A 309 -3.96 5.80 1.15
N GLU A 310 -3.76 6.58 0.10
CA GLU A 310 -2.78 6.38 -0.98
C GLU A 310 -1.59 7.34 -0.84
N HIS A 311 -0.49 6.85 -0.28
CA HIS A 311 0.72 7.63 0.02
C HIS A 311 1.68 7.75 -1.18
N VAL A 312 1.78 6.70 -1.99
CA VAL A 312 2.70 6.60 -3.12
C VAL A 312 2.33 7.58 -4.23
N PRO A 313 1.05 7.75 -4.64
CA PRO A 313 0.67 8.79 -5.60
C PRO A 313 0.96 10.21 -5.10
N LEU A 314 0.78 10.48 -3.79
CA LEU A 314 1.16 11.77 -3.20
C LEU A 314 2.66 12.01 -3.37
N ILE A 315 3.50 11.06 -2.96
CA ILE A 315 4.96 11.20 -3.05
C ILE A 315 5.43 11.33 -4.50
N ILE A 316 4.96 10.48 -5.41
CA ILE A 316 5.36 10.55 -6.83
C ILE A 316 4.87 11.85 -7.47
N GLY A 317 3.65 12.31 -7.14
CA GLY A 317 3.13 13.59 -7.61
C GLY A 317 3.96 14.78 -7.11
N SER A 318 4.37 14.79 -5.84
CA SER A 318 5.28 15.81 -5.30
C SER A 318 6.66 15.78 -5.97
N ARG A 319 7.22 14.57 -6.17
CA ARG A 319 8.49 14.40 -6.89
C ARG A 319 8.41 14.92 -8.33
N ARG A 320 7.27 14.77 -9.02
CA ARG A 320 7.07 15.36 -10.36
C ARG A 320 7.20 16.86 -10.35
N GLY A 321 6.55 17.54 -9.38
CA GLY A 321 6.67 18.99 -9.24
C GLY A 321 8.12 19.42 -9.05
N LEU A 322 8.87 18.73 -8.18
CA LEU A 322 10.30 19.00 -7.98
C LEU A 322 11.14 18.76 -9.24
N VAL A 323 10.98 17.61 -9.89
CA VAL A 323 11.76 17.26 -11.09
C VAL A 323 11.48 18.22 -12.24
N SER A 324 10.20 18.60 -12.45
CA SER A 324 9.81 19.55 -13.50
C SER A 324 10.44 20.93 -13.29
N ASN A 325 10.73 21.31 -12.04
CA ASN A 325 11.41 22.55 -11.67
C ASN A 325 12.95 22.42 -11.62
N GLY A 326 13.50 21.27 -11.99
CA GLY A 326 14.94 21.01 -11.92
C GLY A 326 15.47 20.82 -10.49
N GLU A 327 14.58 20.58 -9.52
CA GLU A 327 14.89 20.37 -8.09
C GLU A 327 15.06 18.86 -7.76
N ALA A 328 15.49 18.04 -8.72
CA ALA A 328 15.79 16.64 -8.47
C ALA A 328 17.12 16.48 -7.70
N PRO A 329 17.26 15.50 -6.79
CA PRO A 329 18.53 15.20 -6.15
C PRO A 329 19.65 14.92 -7.16
N ASP A 330 20.87 15.37 -6.83
CA ASP A 330 22.04 15.30 -7.73
C ASP A 330 22.34 13.88 -8.22
N TYR A 331 22.16 12.86 -7.37
CA TYR A 331 22.43 11.46 -7.72
C TYR A 331 21.54 10.93 -8.86
N LEU A 332 20.40 11.57 -9.12
CA LEU A 332 19.49 11.21 -10.21
C LEU A 332 19.91 11.80 -11.56
N GLY A 333 20.74 12.85 -11.58
CA GLY A 333 21.21 13.48 -12.81
C GLY A 333 21.86 12.48 -13.80
N PRO A 334 22.85 11.68 -13.37
CA PRO A 334 23.44 10.63 -14.19
C PRO A 334 22.42 9.59 -14.68
N VAL A 335 21.46 9.23 -13.83
CA VAL A 335 20.41 8.25 -14.18
C VAL A 335 19.53 8.78 -15.31
N PHE A 336 19.08 10.03 -15.22
CA PHE A 336 18.28 10.67 -16.25
C PHE A 336 19.05 10.79 -17.57
N ASN A 337 20.31 11.22 -17.50
CA ASN A 337 21.18 11.31 -18.67
C ASN A 337 21.36 9.95 -19.36
N ASN A 338 21.59 8.88 -18.57
CA ASN A 338 21.73 7.53 -19.10
C ASN A 338 20.44 7.04 -19.78
N LEU A 339 19.28 7.30 -19.16
CA LEU A 339 17.98 6.94 -19.73
C LEU A 339 17.69 7.66 -21.04
N GLU A 340 17.94 8.97 -21.09
CA GLU A 340 17.70 9.80 -22.27
C GLU A 340 18.67 9.45 -23.41
N ARG A 341 19.97 9.39 -23.14
CA ARG A 341 20.99 9.24 -24.20
C ARG A 341 21.22 7.79 -24.63
N ARG A 342 21.03 6.83 -23.73
CA ARG A 342 21.39 5.42 -23.95
C ARG A 342 20.21 4.47 -23.79
N GLY A 343 19.07 4.94 -23.31
CA GLY A 343 17.89 4.10 -23.10
C GLY A 343 18.09 3.02 -22.05
N ASN A 344 19.07 3.14 -21.13
CA ASN A 344 19.29 2.19 -20.05
C ASN A 344 19.86 2.88 -18.81
N ILE A 345 19.73 2.24 -17.65
CA ILE A 345 20.10 2.86 -16.35
C ILE A 345 21.61 2.98 -16.12
N TRP A 346 22.42 2.25 -16.88
CA TRP A 346 23.88 2.17 -16.69
C TRP A 346 24.69 3.02 -17.67
N GLY A 347 24.03 3.62 -18.67
CA GLY A 347 24.70 4.41 -19.70
C GLY A 347 25.52 3.56 -20.68
N LEU A 348 25.28 2.24 -20.71
CA LEU A 348 26.03 1.29 -21.53
C LEU A 348 25.54 1.27 -22.98
N THR A 349 26.41 0.83 -23.88
CA THR A 349 26.14 0.80 -25.32
C THR A 349 25.46 -0.49 -25.75
N TYR A 350 24.64 -0.42 -26.80
CA TYR A 350 23.86 -1.56 -27.31
C TYR A 350 24.72 -2.75 -27.78
N ASP A 351 25.98 -2.53 -28.18
CA ASP A 351 26.86 -3.62 -28.60
C ASP A 351 27.10 -4.65 -27.49
N GLN A 352 27.07 -4.23 -26.22
CA GLN A 352 27.20 -5.14 -25.08
C GLN A 352 25.97 -6.05 -24.94
N ARG A 353 24.77 -5.49 -25.15
CA ARG A 353 23.52 -6.24 -25.17
C ARG A 353 23.50 -7.23 -26.34
N ASP A 354 23.92 -6.79 -27.52
CA ASP A 354 23.92 -7.62 -28.73
C ASP A 354 24.91 -8.79 -28.61
N LYS A 355 26.08 -8.56 -27.99
CA LYS A 355 27.03 -9.63 -27.62
C LYS A 355 26.38 -10.65 -26.69
N PHE A 356 25.61 -10.21 -25.69
CA PHE A 356 24.90 -11.13 -24.81
C PHE A 356 23.87 -11.95 -25.59
N ILE A 357 23.01 -11.33 -26.41
CA ILE A 357 21.99 -12.02 -27.21
C ILE A 357 22.63 -13.05 -28.14
N ALA A 358 23.67 -12.67 -28.88
CA ALA A 358 24.39 -13.57 -29.77
C ALA A 358 25.00 -14.76 -29.00
N SER A 359 25.65 -14.50 -27.86
CA SER A 359 26.25 -15.55 -27.02
C SER A 359 25.21 -16.42 -26.30
N ALA A 360 23.97 -15.96 -26.16
CA ALA A 360 22.86 -16.73 -25.60
C ALA A 360 22.11 -17.53 -26.68
N GLY A 361 22.41 -17.30 -27.96
CA GLY A 361 21.77 -17.99 -29.08
C GLY A 361 20.28 -17.67 -29.22
N VAL A 362 19.85 -16.49 -28.78
CA VAL A 362 18.44 -16.09 -28.80
C VAL A 362 18.14 -15.25 -30.03
N GLU A 363 17.02 -15.53 -30.69
CA GLU A 363 16.58 -14.82 -31.89
C GLU A 363 15.79 -13.54 -31.57
N THR A 364 15.74 -12.64 -32.55
CA THR A 364 14.78 -11.53 -32.54
C THR A 364 13.35 -12.07 -32.60
N PHE A 365 12.47 -11.48 -31.78
CA PHE A 365 11.06 -11.85 -31.73
C PHE A 365 10.36 -11.67 -33.09
N ASP A 366 9.47 -12.61 -33.38
CA ASP A 366 8.69 -12.70 -34.61
C ASP A 366 7.41 -13.44 -34.26
N ALA A 367 6.27 -12.75 -34.34
CA ALA A 367 4.98 -13.27 -33.93
C ALA A 367 4.52 -14.53 -34.70
N SER A 368 5.10 -14.81 -35.88
CA SER A 368 4.79 -16.02 -36.65
C SER A 368 5.50 -17.27 -36.12
N ARG A 369 6.65 -17.09 -35.43
CA ARG A 369 7.52 -18.18 -34.96
C ARG A 369 7.54 -18.32 -33.44
N HIS A 370 7.35 -17.21 -32.73
CA HIS A 370 7.54 -17.11 -31.29
C HIS A 370 6.21 -16.90 -30.56
N SER A 371 6.01 -17.68 -29.49
CA SER A 371 4.86 -17.59 -28.60
C SER A 371 5.02 -16.57 -27.47
N TYR A 372 6.26 -16.26 -27.09
CA TYR A 372 6.59 -15.29 -26.05
C TYR A 372 7.70 -14.34 -26.51
N LEU A 373 7.56 -13.07 -26.16
CA LEU A 373 8.66 -12.13 -26.15
C LEU A 373 9.30 -12.14 -24.75
N VAL A 374 10.60 -12.41 -24.66
CA VAL A 374 11.34 -12.25 -23.41
C VAL A 374 11.83 -10.82 -23.32
N TRP A 375 11.35 -10.09 -22.32
CA TRP A 375 11.81 -8.75 -21.98
C TRP A 375 13.03 -8.85 -21.07
N LEU A 376 14.20 -8.49 -21.59
CA LEU A 376 15.48 -8.61 -20.87
C LEU A 376 15.55 -7.64 -19.68
N GLY A 377 15.01 -6.43 -19.86
CA GLY A 377 15.22 -5.27 -19.01
C GLY A 377 16.69 -4.83 -18.96
N CYS A 378 16.96 -3.72 -18.27
CA CYS A 378 18.33 -3.22 -18.14
C CYS A 378 19.27 -4.24 -17.45
N ALA A 379 18.80 -4.88 -16.37
CA ALA A 379 19.62 -5.86 -15.66
C ALA A 379 19.93 -7.07 -16.54
N GLY A 380 18.96 -7.59 -17.30
CA GLY A 380 19.19 -8.73 -18.18
C GLY A 380 20.09 -8.40 -19.36
N ALA A 381 19.96 -7.19 -19.91
CA ALA A 381 20.78 -6.74 -21.01
C ALA A 381 22.25 -6.50 -20.61
N PHE A 382 22.52 -6.03 -19.39
CA PHE A 382 23.83 -5.46 -19.05
C PHE A 382 24.50 -6.01 -17.78
N GLU A 383 23.78 -6.63 -16.85
CA GLU A 383 24.37 -7.19 -15.62
C GLU A 383 24.79 -8.65 -15.81
N ALA A 384 26.10 -8.92 -15.84
CA ALA A 384 26.64 -10.26 -16.06
C ALA A 384 26.09 -11.31 -15.08
N ASP A 385 25.88 -10.92 -13.83
CA ASP A 385 25.33 -11.81 -12.81
C ASP A 385 23.87 -12.17 -13.07
N TYR A 386 23.10 -11.23 -13.64
CA TYR A 386 21.69 -11.46 -13.95
C TYR A 386 21.50 -12.13 -15.32
N GLN A 387 22.44 -11.95 -16.25
CA GLN A 387 22.51 -12.71 -17.50
C GLN A 387 22.56 -14.23 -17.25
N LYS A 388 23.17 -14.69 -16.14
CA LYS A 388 23.13 -16.11 -15.72
C LYS A 388 21.70 -16.59 -15.43
N SER A 389 20.89 -15.77 -14.77
CA SER A 389 19.47 -16.06 -14.52
C SER A 389 18.67 -16.11 -15.83
N LEU A 390 18.93 -15.21 -16.76
CA LEU A 390 18.27 -15.25 -18.07
C LEU A 390 18.67 -16.47 -18.91
N ARG A 391 19.94 -16.89 -18.89
CA ARG A 391 20.36 -18.14 -19.54
C ARG A 391 19.63 -19.34 -18.94
N ALA A 392 19.52 -19.40 -17.61
CA ALA A 392 18.73 -20.42 -16.93
C ALA A 392 17.25 -20.38 -17.35
N LEU A 393 16.67 -19.19 -17.52
CA LEU A 393 15.32 -19.04 -18.07
C LEU A 393 15.22 -19.61 -19.48
N PHE A 394 16.15 -19.24 -20.38
CA PHE A 394 16.18 -19.73 -21.75
C PHE A 394 16.29 -21.25 -21.82
N GLU A 395 17.16 -21.85 -21.01
CA GLU A 395 17.30 -23.31 -20.89
C GLU A 395 15.97 -23.97 -20.48
N ILE A 396 15.30 -23.45 -19.44
CA ILE A 396 14.01 -23.97 -18.99
C ILE A 396 12.94 -23.83 -20.08
N LEU A 397 12.86 -22.67 -20.73
CA LEU A 397 11.88 -22.42 -21.80
C LEU A 397 12.09 -23.37 -22.98
N HIS A 398 13.34 -23.56 -23.43
CA HIS A 398 13.66 -24.51 -24.49
C HIS A 398 13.35 -25.96 -24.11
N ALA A 399 13.70 -26.37 -22.89
CA ALA A 399 13.41 -27.72 -22.39
C ALA A 399 11.90 -28.03 -22.35
N ASN A 400 11.06 -27.00 -22.19
CA ASN A 400 9.60 -27.11 -22.20
C ASN A 400 8.97 -26.78 -23.57
N GLY A 401 9.78 -26.70 -24.64
CA GLY A 401 9.29 -26.47 -26.01
C GLY A 401 8.70 -25.07 -26.24
N VAL A 402 8.96 -24.10 -25.36
CA VAL A 402 8.49 -22.72 -25.52
C VAL A 402 9.33 -22.02 -26.57
N ARG A 403 8.69 -21.58 -27.65
CA ARG A 403 9.34 -20.75 -28.68
C ARG A 403 9.28 -19.29 -28.26
N PHE A 404 10.43 -18.65 -28.10
CA PHE A 404 10.53 -17.27 -27.66
C PHE A 404 11.61 -16.50 -28.42
N GLY A 405 11.47 -15.17 -28.45
CA GLY A 405 12.49 -14.26 -28.98
C GLY A 405 12.59 -12.98 -28.13
N VAL A 406 13.57 -12.14 -28.43
CA VAL A 406 13.80 -10.86 -27.72
C VAL A 406 13.51 -9.68 -28.64
N LEU A 407 13.16 -8.53 -28.07
CA LEU A 407 12.94 -7.33 -28.88
C LEU A 407 14.26 -6.86 -29.50
N ALA A 408 14.25 -6.41 -30.76
CA ALA A 408 15.48 -5.95 -31.42
C ALA A 408 16.07 -4.72 -30.72
N LYS A 409 15.25 -3.72 -30.41
CA LYS A 409 15.65 -2.42 -29.83
C LYS A 409 15.01 -2.15 -28.47
N GLU A 410 15.27 -3.03 -27.51
CA GLU A 410 14.73 -2.89 -26.16
C GLU A 410 15.39 -1.76 -25.35
N ARG A 411 14.62 -0.73 -24.99
CA ARG A 411 15.05 0.30 -24.02
C ARG A 411 14.56 -0.03 -22.62
N CYS A 412 15.04 0.72 -21.63
CA CYS A 412 14.52 0.69 -20.28
C CYS A 412 13.00 0.85 -20.27
N ASN A 413 12.31 0.11 -19.40
CA ASN A 413 10.87 0.23 -19.22
C ASN A 413 10.42 1.61 -18.69
N GLY A 414 11.36 2.45 -18.21
CA GLY A 414 11.09 3.77 -17.65
C GLY A 414 10.65 3.78 -16.19
N ASP A 415 10.69 2.64 -15.46
CA ASP A 415 10.29 2.61 -14.04
C ASP A 415 11.06 3.63 -13.18
N PRO A 416 12.41 3.74 -13.25
CA PRO A 416 13.14 4.73 -12.45
C PRO A 416 12.62 6.15 -12.69
N ALA A 417 12.46 6.56 -13.96
CA ALA A 417 11.93 7.87 -14.33
C ALA A 417 10.51 8.10 -13.77
N LYS A 418 9.60 7.13 -13.93
CA LYS A 418 8.21 7.23 -13.42
C LYS A 418 8.17 7.39 -11.90
N ARG A 419 8.98 6.63 -11.16
CA ARG A 419 8.95 6.61 -9.69
C ARG A 419 9.72 7.77 -9.06
N THR A 420 10.68 8.36 -9.77
CA THR A 420 11.38 9.57 -9.32
C THR A 420 10.72 10.85 -9.80
N GLY A 421 9.70 10.78 -10.66
CA GLY A 421 8.91 11.93 -11.08
C GLY A 421 9.34 12.58 -12.40
N ASN A 422 10.34 12.02 -13.09
CA ASN A 422 10.69 12.45 -14.44
C ASN A 422 9.69 11.87 -15.46
N GLU A 423 8.53 12.51 -15.56
CA GLU A 423 7.43 12.03 -16.39
C GLU A 423 7.76 12.11 -17.88
N TYR A 424 8.51 13.13 -18.32
CA TYR A 424 8.89 13.30 -19.73
C TYR A 424 9.69 12.10 -20.24
N ILE A 425 10.80 11.76 -19.58
CA ILE A 425 11.63 10.61 -19.95
C ILE A 425 10.82 9.31 -19.88
N PHE A 426 9.94 9.17 -18.88
CA PHE A 426 9.07 8.00 -18.79
C PHE A 426 8.15 7.87 -20.01
N GLN A 427 7.43 8.93 -20.37
CA GLN A 427 6.47 8.89 -21.47
C GLN A 427 7.17 8.67 -22.81
N GLU A 428 8.36 9.25 -23.01
CA GLU A 428 9.17 9.02 -24.20
C GLU A 428 9.57 7.55 -24.34
N LEU A 429 10.19 6.98 -23.29
CA LEU A 429 10.59 5.56 -23.28
C LEU A 429 9.39 4.62 -23.45
N ALA A 430 8.28 4.91 -22.75
CA ALA A 430 7.08 4.10 -22.80
C ALA A 430 6.43 4.13 -24.19
N THR A 431 6.36 5.29 -24.83
CA THR A 431 5.80 5.45 -26.18
C THR A 431 6.64 4.68 -27.19
N GLN A 432 7.96 4.84 -27.17
CA GLN A 432 8.86 4.16 -28.10
C GLN A 432 8.81 2.63 -27.93
N ASN A 433 8.88 2.14 -26.69
CA ASN A 433 8.82 0.71 -26.41
C ASN A 433 7.44 0.11 -26.75
N ALA A 434 6.34 0.80 -26.43
CA ALA A 434 5.00 0.32 -26.73
C ALA A 434 4.76 0.23 -28.24
N GLU A 435 5.26 1.19 -29.02
CA GLU A 435 5.22 1.15 -30.48
C GLU A 435 6.00 -0.05 -31.02
N GLU A 436 7.24 -0.26 -30.58
CA GLU A 436 8.05 -1.38 -31.05
C GLU A 436 7.44 -2.75 -30.68
N LEU A 437 6.88 -2.89 -29.47
CA LEU A 437 6.18 -4.10 -29.05
C LEU A 437 4.95 -4.37 -29.91
N ARG A 438 4.19 -3.31 -30.26
CA ARG A 438 3.01 -3.41 -31.12
C ARG A 438 3.38 -3.77 -32.55
N GLN A 439 4.40 -3.13 -33.12
CA GLN A 439 4.92 -3.43 -34.45
C GLN A 439 5.44 -4.87 -34.54
N ALA A 440 6.09 -5.36 -33.48
CA ALA A 440 6.56 -6.74 -33.39
C ALA A 440 5.42 -7.76 -33.24
N GLY A 441 4.18 -7.32 -32.98
CA GLY A 441 3.03 -8.20 -32.76
C GLY A 441 3.09 -8.96 -31.44
N ALA A 442 3.80 -8.44 -30.43
CA ALA A 442 3.99 -9.12 -29.16
C ALA A 442 2.67 -9.15 -28.35
N LYS A 443 2.09 -10.35 -28.18
CA LYS A 443 0.87 -10.57 -27.38
C LYS A 443 1.13 -11.15 -25.99
N LYS A 444 2.25 -11.85 -25.81
CA LYS A 444 2.69 -12.40 -24.53
C LYS A 444 4.13 -12.01 -24.27
N ILE A 445 4.37 -11.40 -23.12
CA ILE A 445 5.67 -10.90 -22.69
C ILE A 445 6.03 -11.57 -21.38
N VAL A 446 7.21 -12.20 -21.30
CA VAL A 446 7.76 -12.70 -20.04
C VAL A 446 8.89 -11.81 -19.58
N THR A 447 8.94 -11.48 -18.29
CA THR A 447 10.05 -10.75 -17.67
C THR A 447 10.43 -11.36 -16.33
N SER A 448 11.71 -11.35 -16.00
CA SER A 448 12.22 -11.77 -14.68
C SER A 448 12.33 -10.60 -13.68
N CYS A 449 11.93 -9.40 -14.08
CA CYS A 449 11.97 -8.21 -13.24
C CYS A 449 10.56 -7.80 -12.79
N PRO A 450 10.25 -7.81 -11.47
CA PRO A 450 8.96 -7.36 -10.97
C PRO A 450 8.64 -5.87 -11.24
N HIS A 451 9.66 -5.02 -11.36
CA HIS A 451 9.45 -3.63 -11.79
C HIS A 451 8.99 -3.56 -13.25
N CYS A 452 9.59 -4.37 -14.14
CA CYS A 452 9.13 -4.50 -15.51
C CYS A 452 7.72 -5.08 -15.59
N LEU A 453 7.38 -6.07 -14.77
CA LEU A 453 6.02 -6.63 -14.69
C LEU A 453 4.99 -5.53 -14.40
N LYS A 454 5.22 -4.69 -13.40
CA LYS A 454 4.33 -3.56 -13.05
C LYS A 454 4.24 -2.55 -14.18
N THR A 455 5.38 -2.06 -14.67
CA THR A 455 5.39 -0.96 -15.64
C THR A 455 4.82 -1.38 -16.99
N LEU A 456 5.26 -2.51 -17.54
CA LEU A 456 4.75 -3.03 -18.81
C LEU A 456 3.30 -3.52 -18.66
N GLY A 457 3.01 -4.25 -17.60
CA GLY A 457 1.69 -4.88 -17.41
C GLY A 457 0.59 -3.92 -17.00
N GLN A 458 0.92 -2.71 -16.52
CA GLN A 458 -0.06 -1.75 -16.01
C GLN A 458 0.13 -0.35 -16.58
N ASP A 459 1.32 0.25 -16.44
CA ASP A 459 1.54 1.64 -16.86
C ASP A 459 1.49 1.77 -18.40
N TYR A 460 2.01 0.79 -19.14
CA TYR A 460 2.05 0.79 -20.62
C TYR A 460 0.67 0.61 -21.27
N ARG A 461 -0.36 0.18 -20.52
CA ARG A 461 -1.74 0.12 -21.05
C ARG A 461 -2.23 1.48 -21.53
N ARG A 462 -1.77 2.56 -20.89
CA ARG A 462 -2.09 3.95 -21.25
C ARG A 462 -1.42 4.39 -22.57
N PHE A 463 -0.44 3.63 -23.05
CA PHE A 463 0.26 3.84 -24.31
C PHE A 463 -0.21 2.85 -25.40
N GLY A 464 -1.34 2.19 -25.17
CA GLY A 464 -1.95 1.27 -26.12
C GLY A 464 -1.27 -0.11 -26.21
N LEU A 465 -0.48 -0.50 -25.21
CA LEU A 465 0.03 -1.87 -25.12
C LEU A 465 -1.09 -2.81 -24.63
N ASP A 466 -1.52 -3.69 -25.52
CA ASP A 466 -2.44 -4.80 -25.24
C ASP A 466 -1.67 -6.13 -25.36
N ALA A 467 -0.96 -6.47 -24.29
CA ALA A 467 -0.18 -7.69 -24.16
C ALA A 467 -0.30 -8.25 -22.74
N GLU A 468 -0.33 -9.58 -22.64
CA GLU A 468 -0.22 -10.29 -21.37
C GLU A 468 1.24 -10.24 -20.90
N VAL A 469 1.49 -9.63 -19.75
CA VAL A 469 2.84 -9.57 -19.15
C VAL A 469 2.88 -10.49 -17.93
N VAL A 470 3.74 -11.50 -17.99
CA VAL A 470 3.89 -12.50 -16.93
C VAL A 470 5.30 -12.49 -16.35
N HIS A 471 5.41 -12.74 -15.05
CA HIS A 471 6.71 -12.90 -14.40
C HIS A 471 7.28 -14.29 -14.66
N SER A 472 8.58 -14.42 -14.85
CA SER A 472 9.25 -15.72 -15.08
C SER A 472 8.96 -16.74 -13.98
N ALA A 473 8.93 -16.32 -12.71
CA ALA A 473 8.57 -17.19 -11.58
C ALA A 473 7.17 -17.82 -11.73
N VAL A 474 6.21 -17.10 -12.33
CA VAL A 474 4.84 -17.59 -12.54
C VAL A 474 4.81 -18.55 -13.72
N LEU A 475 5.40 -18.15 -14.85
CA LEU A 475 5.45 -19.00 -16.05
C LEU A 475 6.22 -20.29 -15.80
N VAL A 476 7.41 -20.22 -15.20
CA VAL A 476 8.21 -21.41 -14.87
C VAL A 476 7.49 -22.28 -13.85
N SER A 477 6.79 -21.67 -12.88
CA SER A 477 5.94 -22.42 -11.96
C SER A 477 4.86 -23.22 -12.71
N GLU A 478 4.23 -22.68 -13.74
CA GLU A 478 3.26 -23.40 -14.56
C GLU A 478 3.91 -24.52 -15.38
N LEU A 479 4.97 -24.20 -16.13
CA LEU A 479 5.65 -25.14 -17.03
C LEU A 479 6.20 -26.37 -16.29
N THR A 480 6.70 -26.17 -15.07
CA THR A 480 7.30 -27.25 -14.26
C THR A 480 6.30 -27.91 -13.31
N SER A 481 4.99 -27.73 -13.49
CA SER A 481 3.94 -28.25 -12.57
C SER A 481 3.99 -29.75 -12.34
N HIS A 482 4.56 -30.51 -13.27
CA HIS A 482 4.77 -31.95 -13.20
C HIS A 482 6.01 -32.35 -12.38
N VAL A 483 6.97 -31.46 -12.16
CA VAL A 483 8.24 -31.75 -11.47
C VAL A 483 8.04 -31.87 -9.96
N HIS A 484 8.59 -32.92 -9.35
CA HIS A 484 8.61 -33.13 -7.91
C HIS A 484 9.92 -33.80 -7.48
N LEU A 485 10.89 -33.00 -7.06
CA LEU A 485 12.18 -33.46 -6.55
C LEU A 485 12.11 -33.80 -5.05
N ALA A 486 12.98 -34.71 -4.62
CA ALA A 486 13.15 -34.99 -3.20
C ALA A 486 13.66 -33.75 -2.44
N LYS A 487 13.22 -33.57 -1.19
CA LYS A 487 13.66 -32.46 -0.35
C LYS A 487 15.11 -32.66 0.09
N ASP A 488 15.97 -31.69 -0.20
CA ASP A 488 17.42 -31.80 0.02
C ASP A 488 18.11 -30.45 0.29
N ASP A 489 17.38 -29.33 0.32
CA ASP A 489 17.95 -28.00 0.58
C ASP A 489 16.99 -27.10 1.36
N GLU A 490 17.54 -26.29 2.26
CA GLU A 490 16.79 -25.31 3.04
C GLU A 490 17.11 -23.90 2.56
N VAL A 491 16.08 -23.17 2.14
CA VAL A 491 16.23 -21.82 1.59
C VAL A 491 15.34 -20.84 2.33
N THR A 492 15.71 -19.56 2.30
CA THR A 492 14.76 -18.48 2.61
C THR A 492 14.47 -17.71 1.33
N PHE A 493 13.20 -17.35 1.13
CA PHE A 493 12.79 -16.58 -0.04
C PHE A 493 12.59 -15.11 0.34
N HIS A 494 13.24 -14.22 -0.40
CA HIS A 494 12.94 -12.79 -0.33
C HIS A 494 11.83 -12.45 -1.31
N ASP A 495 10.62 -12.24 -0.80
CA ASP A 495 9.48 -11.74 -1.59
C ASP A 495 9.75 -10.32 -2.12
N PRO A 496 9.91 -10.12 -3.44
CA PRO A 496 9.99 -8.78 -4.01
C PRO A 496 8.66 -8.05 -3.84
N CYS A 497 8.70 -6.79 -3.39
CA CYS A 497 7.48 -6.02 -3.14
C CYS A 497 6.62 -5.87 -4.41
N TYR A 498 7.21 -5.64 -5.58
CA TYR A 498 6.49 -5.50 -6.85
C TYR A 498 5.89 -6.84 -7.35
N LEU A 499 6.42 -7.99 -6.92
CA LEU A 499 5.88 -9.30 -7.30
C LEU A 499 4.75 -9.72 -6.36
N GLY A 500 5.00 -9.70 -5.05
CA GLY A 500 4.03 -10.14 -4.05
C GLY A 500 2.93 -9.11 -3.79
N ARG A 501 3.30 -7.86 -3.45
CA ARG A 501 2.36 -6.84 -2.99
C ARG A 501 1.63 -6.12 -4.13
N TYR A 502 2.32 -5.85 -5.25
CA TYR A 502 1.71 -5.16 -6.39
C TYR A 502 1.00 -6.12 -7.35
N ALA A 503 1.60 -7.28 -7.64
CA ALA A 503 1.06 -8.22 -8.61
C ALA A 503 0.31 -9.41 -7.96
N GLY A 504 0.41 -9.61 -6.65
CA GLY A 504 -0.30 -10.67 -5.93
C GLY A 504 0.35 -12.06 -6.01
N HIS A 505 1.50 -12.18 -6.67
CA HIS A 505 2.19 -13.45 -6.87
C HIS A 505 3.07 -13.79 -5.67
N THR A 506 2.48 -14.51 -4.72
CA THR A 506 3.17 -14.98 -3.49
C THR A 506 3.21 -16.49 -3.40
N ALA A 507 2.29 -17.21 -4.05
CA ALA A 507 2.19 -18.66 -3.95
C ALA A 507 3.11 -19.35 -4.96
N GLU A 508 3.21 -18.80 -6.17
CA GLU A 508 3.90 -19.37 -7.31
C GLU A 508 5.41 -19.56 -7.06
N PRO A 509 6.15 -18.55 -6.52
CA PRO A 509 7.55 -18.75 -6.20
C PRO A 509 7.77 -19.86 -5.16
N ARG A 510 6.88 -19.98 -4.18
CA ARG A 510 6.96 -21.01 -3.12
C ARG A 510 6.63 -22.40 -3.66
N ALA A 511 5.57 -22.51 -4.47
CA ALA A 511 5.20 -23.75 -5.14
C ALA A 511 6.33 -24.24 -6.05
N LEU A 512 7.02 -23.32 -6.73
CA LEU A 512 8.19 -23.64 -7.54
C LEU A 512 9.35 -24.14 -6.68
N LEU A 513 9.72 -23.42 -5.62
CA LEU A 513 10.77 -23.83 -4.68
C LEU A 513 10.51 -25.22 -4.06
N HIS A 514 9.29 -25.46 -3.59
CA HIS A 514 8.92 -26.76 -2.99
C HIS A 514 9.00 -27.92 -3.99
N ARG A 515 8.60 -27.71 -5.24
CA ARG A 515 8.68 -28.74 -6.28
C ARG A 515 10.10 -29.11 -6.65
N VAL A 516 11.04 -28.16 -6.58
CA VAL A 516 12.45 -28.44 -6.84
C VAL A 516 13.23 -28.88 -5.60
N GLY A 517 12.53 -29.39 -4.56
CA GLY A 517 13.17 -29.99 -3.39
C GLY A 517 13.59 -29.00 -2.30
N ALA A 518 13.15 -27.74 -2.36
CA ALA A 518 13.49 -26.75 -1.34
C ALA A 518 12.46 -26.68 -0.20
N GLU A 519 12.95 -26.63 1.03
CA GLU A 519 12.16 -26.23 2.20
C GLU A 519 12.33 -24.74 2.47
N VAL A 520 11.22 -23.98 2.47
CA VAL A 520 11.24 -22.52 2.62
C VAL A 520 11.12 -22.13 4.09
N LYS A 521 12.21 -21.65 4.68
CA LYS A 521 12.24 -21.00 5.99
C LYS A 521 11.78 -19.55 5.87
N GLU A 522 10.53 -19.30 6.23
CA GLU A 522 9.90 -17.99 6.05
C GLU A 522 10.47 -16.94 7.03
N PRO A 523 10.92 -15.77 6.55
CA PRO A 523 11.22 -14.65 7.44
C PRO A 523 9.91 -14.13 8.06
N VAL A 524 10.01 -13.46 9.22
CA VAL A 524 8.84 -12.89 9.93
C VAL A 524 7.97 -12.01 9.02
N ARG A 525 8.62 -11.24 8.14
CA ARG A 525 7.98 -10.41 7.11
C ARG A 525 8.13 -11.07 5.74
N ASN A 526 7.04 -11.67 5.23
CA ASN A 526 6.97 -12.43 3.99
C ASN A 526 5.66 -12.13 3.20
N ARG A 527 5.49 -12.78 2.04
CA ARG A 527 4.33 -12.75 1.13
C ARG A 527 3.92 -11.34 0.67
N ASP A 528 2.77 -10.83 1.13
CA ASP A 528 2.25 -9.48 0.83
C ASP A 528 2.76 -8.42 1.82
N ASN A 529 3.44 -8.85 2.89
CA ASN A 529 4.05 -7.99 3.91
C ASN A 529 5.60 -8.06 4.01
N PRO A 530 6.37 -8.20 2.91
CA PRO A 530 7.83 -8.23 3.02
C PRO A 530 8.40 -6.89 3.44
N PHE A 531 9.54 -6.94 4.13
CA PHE A 531 10.41 -5.79 4.30
C PHE A 531 11.13 -5.51 2.97
N CYS A 532 11.23 -4.24 2.57
CA CYS A 532 11.77 -3.84 1.27
C CYS A 532 13.28 -4.09 1.19
N CYS A 533 13.83 -4.31 -0.02
CA CYS A 533 15.27 -4.39 -0.24
C CYS A 533 15.96 -3.01 -0.29
N GLY A 534 15.21 -1.93 -0.53
CA GLY A 534 15.73 -0.56 -0.61
C GLY A 534 15.84 0.03 -2.03
N ALA A 535 15.81 -0.77 -3.10
CA ALA A 535 16.16 -0.28 -4.44
C ALA A 535 15.14 0.66 -5.12
N GLY A 536 13.85 0.47 -4.87
CA GLY A 536 12.81 1.14 -5.65
C GLY A 536 12.79 2.66 -5.44
N GLY A 537 12.04 3.38 -6.29
CA GLY A 537 11.86 4.82 -6.10
C GLY A 537 13.10 5.69 -6.37
N GLY A 538 14.10 5.15 -7.07
CA GLY A 538 15.37 5.82 -7.38
C GLY A 538 16.53 5.44 -6.46
N LEU A 539 16.26 4.79 -5.33
CA LEU A 539 17.25 4.56 -4.27
C LEU A 539 18.29 3.47 -4.58
N LEU A 540 18.17 2.75 -5.69
CA LEU A 540 19.25 1.89 -6.20
C LEU A 540 20.55 2.69 -6.43
N PHE A 541 20.43 3.97 -6.80
CA PHE A 541 21.53 4.85 -7.19
C PHE A 541 21.97 5.81 -6.07
N GLU A 542 21.33 5.76 -4.91
CA GLU A 542 21.69 6.59 -3.75
C GLU A 542 22.75 5.86 -2.92
N GLU A 543 23.94 6.43 -2.84
CA GLU A 543 25.05 5.85 -2.08
C GLU A 543 25.08 6.35 -0.63
N HIS A 544 24.53 7.53 -0.35
CA HIS A 544 24.62 8.22 0.92
C HIS A 544 23.26 8.28 1.61
N GLU A 545 22.86 7.16 2.21
CA GLU A 545 21.66 7.11 3.03
C GLU A 545 21.95 7.46 4.50
N SER A 546 21.04 8.22 5.12
CA SER A 546 21.01 8.40 6.57
C SER A 546 20.49 7.14 7.28
N GLY A 547 20.89 6.93 8.54
CA GLY A 547 20.49 5.77 9.34
C GLY A 547 21.05 4.44 8.84
N LYS A 548 20.40 3.32 9.21
CA LYS A 548 20.78 1.99 8.69
C LYS A 548 20.32 1.87 7.24
N ARG A 549 21.09 1.21 6.37
CA ARG A 549 20.63 0.88 5.01
C ARG A 549 19.47 -0.11 5.08
N ILE A 550 18.43 0.13 4.27
CA ILE A 550 17.24 -0.75 4.19
C ILE A 550 17.64 -2.17 3.79
N SER A 551 18.58 -2.29 2.85
CA SER A 551 19.11 -3.58 2.38
C SER A 551 19.81 -4.36 3.49
N GLN A 552 20.57 -3.69 4.37
CA GLN A 552 21.24 -4.34 5.50
C GLN A 552 20.23 -4.86 6.50
N GLU A 553 19.24 -4.05 6.90
CA GLU A 553 18.18 -4.50 7.81
C GLU A 553 17.41 -5.69 7.22
N ARG A 554 17.16 -5.68 5.91
CA ARG A 554 16.52 -6.83 5.26
C ARG A 554 17.41 -8.06 5.25
N LEU A 555 18.69 -7.90 4.96
CA LEU A 555 19.65 -9.00 4.94
C LEU A 555 19.70 -9.70 6.30
N ASP A 556 19.79 -8.93 7.39
CA ASP A 556 19.81 -9.47 8.76
C ASP A 556 18.55 -10.29 9.05
N GLN A 557 17.36 -9.81 8.64
CA GLN A 557 16.10 -10.54 8.79
C GLN A 557 16.05 -11.85 7.98
N LEU A 558 16.67 -11.87 6.81
CA LEU A 558 16.75 -13.07 5.97
C LEU A 558 17.74 -14.08 6.56
N GLN A 559 18.90 -13.63 7.04
CA GLN A 559 19.90 -14.47 7.70
C GLN A 559 19.42 -15.04 9.02
N ALA A 560 18.60 -14.29 9.78
CA ALA A 560 18.00 -14.74 11.03
C ALA A 560 17.07 -15.96 10.88
N THR A 561 16.67 -16.32 9.64
CA THR A 561 15.95 -17.57 9.37
C THR A 561 16.83 -18.82 9.53
N GLY A 562 18.16 -18.65 9.51
CA GLY A 562 19.12 -19.75 9.58
C GLY A 562 19.24 -20.57 8.28
N ALA A 563 18.61 -20.15 7.18
CA ALA A 563 18.74 -20.82 5.89
C ALA A 563 20.14 -20.63 5.29
N ARG A 564 20.68 -21.67 4.64
CA ARG A 564 21.99 -21.62 3.99
C ARG A 564 22.00 -20.69 2.78
N ARG A 565 20.86 -20.58 2.10
CA ARG A 565 20.71 -19.80 0.86
C ARG A 565 19.50 -18.87 0.94
N VAL A 566 19.69 -17.67 0.41
CA VAL A 566 18.64 -16.67 0.17
C VAL A 566 18.33 -16.66 -1.32
N VAL A 567 17.08 -16.93 -1.66
CA VAL A 567 16.58 -16.90 -3.03
C VAL A 567 15.83 -15.59 -3.27
N THR A 568 16.15 -14.91 -4.37
CA THR A 568 15.48 -13.67 -4.80
C THR A 568 14.84 -13.85 -6.18
N ALA A 569 13.78 -13.11 -6.47
CA ALA A 569 13.10 -13.13 -7.79
C ALA A 569 13.01 -11.72 -8.38
N CYS A 570 14.05 -10.91 -8.18
CA CYS A 570 14.10 -9.52 -8.65
C CYS A 570 15.56 -9.07 -8.79
N PRO A 571 15.98 -8.52 -9.94
CA PRO A 571 17.35 -8.09 -10.15
C PRO A 571 17.74 -6.97 -9.17
N PHE A 572 16.86 -6.01 -8.93
CA PHE A 572 17.11 -4.92 -7.97
C PHE A 572 17.26 -5.43 -6.54
N CYS A 573 16.45 -6.41 -6.12
CA CYS A 573 16.63 -7.03 -4.81
C CYS A 573 17.95 -7.79 -4.72
N SER A 574 18.32 -8.53 -5.76
CA SER A 574 19.61 -9.23 -5.83
C SER A 574 20.78 -8.25 -5.68
N ILE A 575 20.79 -7.16 -6.46
CA ILE A 575 21.86 -6.14 -6.39
C ILE A 575 21.97 -5.56 -4.98
N MET A 576 20.86 -5.10 -4.40
CA MET A 576 20.88 -4.47 -3.07
C MET A 576 21.30 -5.43 -1.95
N LEU A 577 20.82 -6.68 -1.98
CA LEU A 577 21.12 -7.66 -0.94
C LEU A 577 22.54 -8.21 -1.05
N LYS A 578 23.04 -8.45 -2.27
CA LYS A 578 24.45 -8.80 -2.51
C LYS A 578 25.39 -7.66 -2.11
N GLY A 579 25.01 -6.41 -2.42
CA GLY A 579 25.76 -5.23 -1.98
C GLY A 579 25.86 -5.12 -0.46
N ALA A 580 24.76 -5.33 0.26
CA ALA A 580 24.77 -5.40 1.73
C ALA A 580 25.62 -6.57 2.23
N GLN A 581 25.53 -7.73 1.58
CA GLN A 581 26.30 -8.91 1.95
C GLN A 581 27.80 -8.67 1.82
N ALA A 582 28.27 -7.99 0.77
CA ALA A 582 29.69 -7.71 0.56
C ALA A 582 30.34 -6.91 1.71
N SER A 583 29.54 -6.19 2.50
CA SER A 583 29.99 -5.47 3.70
C SER A 583 30.00 -6.33 4.98
N THR A 584 29.65 -7.62 4.89
CA THR A 584 29.56 -8.56 6.02
C THR A 584 30.28 -9.87 5.73
N GLN A 585 30.91 -10.48 6.74
CA GLN A 585 31.45 -11.85 6.61
C GLN A 585 30.31 -12.88 6.73
N SER A 586 29.44 -12.94 5.73
CA SER A 586 28.31 -13.87 5.69
C SER A 586 28.63 -15.09 4.81
N SER A 587 28.35 -16.29 5.34
CA SER A 587 28.39 -17.55 4.59
C SER A 587 27.09 -17.86 3.83
N THR A 588 26.07 -17.02 3.93
CA THR A 588 24.77 -17.24 3.29
C THR A 588 24.86 -17.05 1.78
N GLU A 589 24.50 -18.03 0.97
CA GLU A 589 24.58 -17.87 -0.48
C GLU A 589 23.38 -17.07 -1.02
N MET A 590 23.63 -16.09 -1.90
CA MET A 590 22.58 -15.34 -2.60
C MET A 590 22.38 -15.89 -4.02
N VAL A 591 21.17 -16.35 -4.33
CA VAL A 591 20.83 -16.89 -5.65
C VAL A 591 19.57 -16.24 -6.22
N ASP A 592 19.48 -16.19 -7.55
CA ASP A 592 18.24 -15.90 -8.24
C ASP A 592 17.37 -17.16 -8.34
N LEU A 593 16.05 -16.99 -8.25
CA LEU A 593 15.07 -18.09 -8.26
C LEU A 593 15.17 -18.95 -9.52
N ILE A 594 15.33 -18.34 -10.68
CA ILE A 594 15.36 -19.09 -11.94
C ILE A 594 16.67 -19.86 -12.09
N SER A 595 17.80 -19.27 -11.69
CA SER A 595 19.07 -20.01 -11.61
C SER A 595 18.98 -21.20 -10.66
N TYR A 596 18.43 -20.98 -9.46
CA TYR A 596 18.26 -22.04 -8.46
C TYR A 596 17.43 -23.21 -8.99
N VAL A 597 16.29 -22.90 -9.60
CA VAL A 597 15.39 -23.89 -10.19
C VAL A 597 16.07 -24.66 -11.31
N ASN A 598 16.76 -23.96 -12.21
CA ASN A 598 17.45 -24.62 -13.32
C ASN A 598 18.56 -25.57 -12.84
N ASP A 599 19.34 -25.16 -11.84
CA ASP A 599 20.40 -25.99 -11.27
C ASP A 599 19.82 -27.28 -10.65
N LYS A 600 18.69 -27.18 -9.96
CA LYS A 600 17.97 -28.34 -9.41
C LYS A 600 17.47 -29.29 -10.50
N LEU A 601 16.85 -28.76 -11.56
CA LEU A 601 16.36 -29.56 -12.69
C LEU A 601 17.52 -30.27 -13.42
N ARG A 602 18.67 -29.62 -13.57
CA ARG A 602 19.86 -30.22 -14.18
C ARG A 602 20.50 -31.29 -13.30
N GLY A 603 20.43 -31.14 -11.98
CA GLY A 603 20.92 -32.12 -11.01
C GLY A 603 20.19 -33.46 -11.10
N GLU A 604 18.87 -33.45 -11.29
CA GLU A 604 18.04 -34.65 -11.47
C GLU A 604 18.41 -35.42 -12.75
N GLY A 605 18.59 -34.72 -13.87
CA GLY A 605 18.95 -35.33 -15.17
C GLY A 605 20.29 -36.07 -15.18
N ARG A 606 21.18 -35.79 -14.22
CA ARG A 606 22.45 -36.52 -14.04
C ARG A 606 22.31 -37.78 -13.17
N GLY A 607 21.24 -37.89 -12.38
CA GLY A 607 20.97 -39.05 -11.51
C GLY A 607 20.17 -40.17 -12.19
N ALA A 608 19.40 -39.86 -13.24
CA ALA A 608 18.59 -40.84 -13.97
C ALA A 608 19.34 -41.61 -15.08
N GLY A 609 20.63 -41.33 -15.29
CA GLY A 609 21.48 -41.97 -16.29
C GLY A 609 22.67 -42.75 -15.72
N GLY A 610 22.63 -43.09 -14.42
CA GLY A 610 23.64 -43.88 -13.72
C GLY A 610 23.27 -45.35 -13.61
#